data_AF-A0A9P7CHH3-F1
#
_entry.id   AF-A0A9P7CHH3-F1
#
_cell.length_a   1.000
_cell.length_b   1.000
_cell.length_c   1.000
_cell.angle_alpha   90.00
_cell.angle_beta   90.00
_cell.angle_gamma   90.00
#
_symmetry.space_group_name_H-M   'P 1'
#
loop_
_entity.id
_entity.type
_entity.pdbx_description
1 polymer ?
#
loop_
_entity_poly.entity_id
_entity_poly.type
_entity_poly.pdbx_seq_one_letter_code
_entity_poly.pdbx_strand_id
1 'polypeptide(L)'
;MDTITNHYQTGFLGDRFIAENGMILNILMEQAHVQRRPEIGLLLDQEKAYDRVHPMYLRQVMLAFGFPPSLVHSLENLFFGNAVRININGHFTNKVDQRRDL
;
A
#
# COMPACT_ATOMS: atom_id res chain seq x y z
N MET A 1 -3.37 5.15 -22.75
CA MET A 1 -2.39 4.58 -21.82
C MET A 1 -3.19 3.93 -20.73
N ASP A 2 -3.11 2.61 -20.63
CA ASP A 2 -3.82 1.89 -19.56
C ASP A 2 -3.12 2.22 -18.24
N THR A 3 -3.78 2.99 -17.38
CA THR A 3 -3.25 3.35 -16.08
C THR A 3 -3.12 2.09 -15.22
N ILE A 4 -1.93 1.88 -14.64
CA ILE A 4 -1.65 0.84 -13.64
C ILE A 4 -2.66 0.87 -12.47
N THR A 5 -3.23 2.04 -12.21
CA THR A 5 -4.21 2.25 -11.14
C THR A 5 -5.64 2.15 -11.65
N ASN A 6 -6.48 1.46 -10.87
CA ASN A 6 -7.91 1.34 -11.11
C ASN A 6 -8.55 2.74 -11.06
N HIS A 7 -9.58 2.99 -11.89
CA HIS A 7 -10.41 4.19 -11.85
C HIS A 7 -10.96 4.51 -10.45
N TYR A 8 -11.34 3.49 -9.67
CA TYR A 8 -11.89 3.67 -8.31
C TYR A 8 -10.84 3.85 -7.21
N GLN A 9 -9.54 3.79 -7.53
CA GLN A 9 -8.47 4.01 -6.56
C GLN A 9 -8.23 5.50 -6.35
N THR A 10 -8.88 6.15 -5.39
CA THR A 10 -8.75 7.60 -5.18
C THR A 10 -7.62 8.00 -4.22
N GLY A 11 -7.07 7.06 -3.46
CA GLY A 11 -5.98 7.32 -2.52
C GLY A 11 -4.64 7.58 -3.21
N PHE A 12 -3.91 8.57 -2.71
CA PHE A 12 -2.53 8.90 -3.10
C PHE A 12 -2.31 9.22 -4.59
N LEU A 13 -3.36 9.60 -5.32
CA LEU A 13 -3.28 10.01 -6.72
C LEU A 13 -3.62 11.49 -6.87
N GLY A 14 -2.88 12.17 -7.75
CA GLY A 14 -3.22 13.53 -8.17
C GLY A 14 -4.60 13.57 -8.82
N ASP A 15 -5.28 14.71 -8.68
CA ASP A 15 -6.58 14.98 -9.28
C ASP A 15 -7.71 14.03 -8.85
N ARG A 16 -7.56 13.32 -7.72
CA ARG A 16 -8.62 12.49 -7.10
C ARG A 16 -8.91 12.99 -5.70
N PHE A 17 -10.18 13.13 -5.35
CA PHE A 17 -10.59 13.73 -4.08
C PHE A 17 -11.21 12.71 -3.13
N ILE A 18 -10.71 12.64 -1.90
CA ILE A 18 -11.14 11.64 -0.91
C ILE A 18 -12.65 11.67 -0.62
N ALA A 19 -13.27 12.85 -0.68
CA ALA A 19 -14.71 12.98 -0.41
C ALA A 19 -15.57 12.32 -1.51
N GLU A 20 -15.04 12.09 -2.71
CA GLU A 20 -15.77 11.41 -3.79
C GLU A 20 -16.18 9.99 -3.39
N ASN A 21 -15.33 9.26 -2.66
CA ASN A 21 -15.68 7.93 -2.15
C ASN A 21 -16.90 7.98 -1.22
N GLY A 22 -16.95 8.96 -0.32
CA GLY A 22 -18.06 9.14 0.61
C GLY A 22 -19.35 9.56 -0.11
N MET A 23 -19.24 10.45 -1.10
CA MET A 23 -20.38 10.86 -1.92
C MET A 23 -20.95 9.69 -2.72
N ILE A 24 -20.11 8.90 -3.38
CA ILE A 24 -20.52 7.71 -4.14
C ILE A 24 -21.19 6.70 -3.22
N LEU A 25 -20.61 6.42 -2.04
CA LEU A 25 -21.20 5.51 -1.07
C LEU A 25 -22.60 5.96 -0.62
N ASN A 26 -22.78 7.25 -0.33
CA ASN A 26 -24.09 7.80 0.04
C ASN A 26 -25.13 7.62 -1.07
N ILE A 27 -24.75 7.87 -2.33
CA ILE A 27 -25.65 7.67 -3.48
C ILE A 27 -26.03 6.20 -3.62
N LEU A 28 -25.06 5.28 -3.50
CA LEU A 28 -25.32 3.84 -3.58
C LEU A 28 -26.26 3.36 -2.47
N MET A 29 -26.05 3.83 -1.24
CA MET A 29 -26.92 3.51 -0.10
C MET A 29 -28.36 4.00 -0.33
N GLU A 30 -28.53 5.23 -0.83
CA GLU A 30 -29.85 5.78 -1.16
C GLU A 30 -30.52 4.98 -2.27
N GLN A 31 -29.79 4.62 -3.33
CA GLN A 31 -30.32 3.81 -4.42
C GLN A 31 -30.76 2.41 -3.96
N ALA A 32 -29.94 1.75 -3.13
CA ALA A 32 -30.28 0.45 -2.55
C ALA A 32 -31.55 0.55 -1.69
N HIS A 33 -31.69 1.63 -0.91
CA HIS A 33 -32.87 1.91 -0.09
C HIS A 33 -34.13 2.07 -0.94
N VAL A 34 -34.10 2.97 -1.93
CA VAL A 34 -35.23 3.25 -2.83
C VAL A 34 -35.66 2.00 -3.61
N GLN A 35 -34.69 1.20 -4.08
CA GLN A 35 -34.95 0.00 -4.88
C GLN A 35 -35.24 -1.24 -4.02
N ARG A 36 -35.19 -1.13 -2.68
CA ARG A 36 -35.35 -2.25 -1.73
C ARG A 36 -34.43 -3.43 -2.04
N ARG A 37 -33.19 -3.14 -2.46
CA ARG A 37 -32.20 -4.18 -2.80
C ARG A 37 -31.46 -4.62 -1.54
N PRO A 38 -31.26 -5.93 -1.31
CA PRO A 38 -30.59 -6.44 -0.12
C PRO A 38 -29.07 -6.36 -0.26
N GLU A 39 -28.54 -5.15 -0.48
CA GLU A 39 -27.11 -4.91 -0.62
C GLU A 39 -26.44 -4.74 0.75
N ILE A 40 -25.14 -5.03 0.83
CA ILE A 40 -24.34 -4.93 2.07
C ILE A 40 -23.14 -4.03 1.79
N GLY A 41 -22.88 -3.08 2.69
CA GLY A 41 -21.64 -2.31 2.72
C GLY A 41 -20.55 -3.08 3.45
N LEU A 42 -19.39 -3.27 2.80
CA LEU A 42 -18.22 -3.91 3.40
C LEU A 42 -17.11 -2.88 3.58
N LEU A 43 -16.72 -2.64 4.84
CA LEU A 43 -15.56 -1.81 5.18
C LEU A 43 -14.38 -2.74 5.50
N LEU A 44 -13.30 -2.63 4.73
CA LEU A 44 -12.05 -3.34 4.96
C LEU A 44 -10.96 -2.32 5.28
N ASP A 45 -10.23 -2.57 6.36
CA ASP A 45 -9.03 -1.82 6.71
C ASP A 45 -7.87 -2.79 6.94
N GLN A 46 -6.67 -2.38 6.52
CA GLN A 46 -5.47 -3.18 6.65
C GLN A 46 -4.58 -2.58 7.74
N GLU A 47 -4.55 -3.26 8.89
CA GLU A 47 -3.73 -2.84 10.02
C GLU A 47 -2.24 -2.82 9.62
N LYS A 48 -1.60 -1.64 9.76
CA LYS A 48 -0.18 -1.44 9.46
C LYS A 48 0.21 -1.92 8.05
N ALA A 49 -0.59 -1.55 7.06
CA ALA A 49 -0.43 -1.97 5.67
C ALA A 49 1.00 -1.87 5.13
N TYR A 50 1.76 -0.82 5.49
CA TYR A 50 3.15 -0.65 5.04
C TYR A 50 4.17 -1.53 5.78
N ASP A 51 3.94 -1.81 7.06
CA ASP A 51 4.87 -2.62 7.87
C ASP A 51 4.76 -4.10 7.51
N ARG A 52 3.55 -4.55 7.17
CA ARG A 52 3.22 -5.96 6.88
C ARG A 52 3.36 -6.37 5.40
N VAL A 53 3.93 -5.51 4.54
CA VAL A 53 4.19 -5.90 3.14
C VAL A 53 5.35 -6.89 3.08
N HIS A 54 5.10 -8.10 2.60
CA HIS A 54 6.15 -9.09 2.38
C HIS A 54 7.07 -8.71 1.20
N PRO A 55 8.41 -8.70 1.35
CA PRO A 55 9.34 -8.24 0.31
C PRO A 55 9.18 -8.98 -1.03
N MET A 56 9.07 -10.31 -0.99
CA MET A 56 8.89 -11.12 -2.20
C MET A 56 7.57 -10.86 -2.90
N TYR A 57 6.52 -10.54 -2.14
CA TYR A 57 5.22 -10.20 -2.72
C TYR A 57 5.30 -8.87 -3.47
N LEU A 58 5.87 -7.83 -2.84
CA LEU A 58 6.08 -6.53 -3.48
C LEU A 58 6.91 -6.66 -4.76
N ARG A 59 8.02 -7.42 -4.70
CA ARG A 59 8.87 -7.70 -5.86
C ARG A 59 8.09 -8.35 -7.01
N GLN A 60 7.33 -9.41 -6.73
CA GLN A 60 6.56 -10.13 -7.75
C GLN A 60 5.47 -9.26 -8.37
N VAL A 61 4.76 -8.47 -7.56
CA VAL A 61 3.73 -7.55 -8.04
C VAL A 61 4.36 -6.49 -8.96
N MET A 62 5.44 -5.83 -8.55
CA MET A 62 6.08 -4.82 -9.38
C MET A 62 6.56 -5.38 -10.73
N LEU A 63 7.12 -6.59 -10.76
CA LEU A 63 7.50 -7.24 -12.02
C LEU A 63 6.29 -7.57 -12.89
N ALA A 64 5.20 -8.06 -12.28
CA ALA A 64 3.96 -8.37 -13.00
C ALA A 64 3.30 -7.13 -13.61
N PHE A 65 3.42 -5.97 -12.96
CA PHE A 65 2.95 -4.68 -13.47
C PHE A 65 3.92 -4.04 -14.49
N GLY A 66 5.01 -4.71 -14.85
CA GLY A 66 5.94 -4.27 -15.90
C GLY A 66 6.99 -3.25 -15.45
N PHE A 67 7.22 -3.09 -14.14
CA PHE A 67 8.28 -2.20 -13.66
C PHE A 67 9.67 -2.76 -14.03
N PRO A 68 10.63 -1.91 -14.44
CA PRO A 68 11.97 -2.37 -14.81
C PRO A 68 12.68 -3.11 -13.66
N PRO A 69 13.34 -4.26 -13.91
CA PRO A 69 14.00 -5.04 -12.86
C PRO A 69 15.03 -4.24 -12.05
N SER A 70 15.72 -3.27 -12.67
CA SER A 70 16.65 -2.38 -11.98
C SER A 70 15.96 -1.51 -10.93
N LEU A 71 14.80 -0.93 -11.26
CA LEU A 71 14.00 -0.14 -10.33
C LEU A 71 13.44 -1.00 -9.20
N VAL A 72 12.94 -2.20 -9.52
CA VAL A 72 12.47 -3.17 -8.51
C VAL A 72 13.58 -3.50 -7.52
N HIS A 73 14.78 -3.79 -8.03
CA HIS A 73 15.94 -4.08 -7.18
C HIS A 73 16.33 -2.88 -6.30
N SER A 74 16.32 -1.66 -6.84
CA SER A 74 16.60 -0.45 -6.05
C SER A 74 15.60 -0.26 -4.91
N LEU A 75 14.31 -0.45 -5.17
CA LEU A 75 13.26 -0.30 -4.15
C LEU A 75 13.30 -1.43 -3.11
N GLU A 76 13.58 -2.67 -3.52
CA GLU A 76 13.78 -3.79 -2.62
C GLU A 76 14.92 -3.52 -1.62
N ASN A 77 16.07 -3.05 -2.12
CA ASN A 77 17.20 -2.69 -1.27
C ASN A 77 16.87 -1.50 -0.35
N LEU A 78 16.17 -0.49 -0.86
CA LEU A 78 15.79 0.70 -0.09
C LEU A 78 14.87 0.35 1.09
N PHE A 79 13.87 -0.49 0.88
CA PHE A 79 12.90 -0.81 1.92
C PHE A 79 13.37 -1.93 2.85
N PHE A 80 14.07 -2.93 2.32
CA PHE A 80 14.33 -4.18 3.06
C PHE A 80 15.82 -4.47 3.29
N GLY A 81 16.74 -3.77 2.63
CA GLY A 81 18.18 -3.86 2.86
C GLY A 81 18.68 -3.01 4.04
N ASN A 82 17.78 -2.58 4.92
CA ASN A 82 18.09 -1.66 6.00
C ASN A 82 18.81 -2.35 7.15
N ALA A 83 19.80 -1.65 7.68
CA ALA A 83 20.59 -2.15 8.78
C ALA A 83 21.10 -1.00 9.64
N VAL A 84 21.18 -1.28 10.92
CA VAL A 84 21.39 -0.30 11.97
C VAL A 84 22.67 -0.62 12.72
N ARG A 85 23.24 0.42 13.35
CA ARG A 85 24.28 0.28 14.37
C ARG A 85 23.84 1.06 15.59
N ILE A 86 24.05 0.49 16.76
CA ILE A 86 23.69 1.15 18.02
C ILE A 86 24.93 1.92 18.50
N ASN A 87 24.74 3.18 18.89
CA ASN A 87 25.80 3.95 19.53
C ASN A 87 25.73 3.72 21.05
N ILE A 88 26.80 3.18 21.62
CA ILE A 88 26.97 2.96 23.05
C ILE A 88 28.17 3.79 23.51
N ASN A 89 27.90 4.88 24.23
CA ASN A 89 28.92 5.79 24.78
C ASN A 89 29.95 6.29 23.74
N GLY A 90 29.52 6.58 22.51
CA GLY A 90 30.39 7.06 21.44
C GLY A 90 30.98 5.96 20.55
N HIS A 91 30.72 4.68 20.86
CA HIS A 91 31.19 3.55 20.07
C HIS A 91 30.03 2.83 19.37
N PHE A 92 30.14 2.62 18.06
CA PHE A 92 29.13 1.89 17.30
C PHE A 92 29.29 0.37 17.46
N THR A 93 28.16 -0.32 17.63
CA THR A 93 28.11 -1.79 17.54
C THR A 93 28.39 -2.28 16.12
N ASN A 94 28.54 -3.59 16.00
CA ASN A 94 28.41 -4.26 14.70
C ASN A 94 27.07 -3.93 14.04
N LYS A 95 27.05 -4.02 12.71
CA LYS A 95 25.85 -3.86 11.88
C LYS A 95 24.86 -4.96 12.25
N VAL A 96 23.60 -4.57 12.49
CA VAL A 96 22.49 -5.48 12.74
C VAL A 96 21.44 -5.21 11.67
N ASP A 97 20.94 -6.27 11.04
CA ASP A 97 19.89 -6.14 10.04
C ASP A 97 18.57 -5.76 10.72
N GLN A 98 17.90 -4.74 10.20
CA GLN A 98 16.62 -4.31 10.71
C GLN A 98 15.54 -5.29 10.24
N ARG A 99 15.10 -6.17 11.14
CA ARG A 99 13.94 -7.04 10.91
C ARG A 99 12.67 -6.19 10.94
N ARG A 100 11.71 -6.53 10.08
CA ARG A 100 10.32 -6.04 10.14
C ARG A 100 9.47 -7.18 10.69
N ASP A 101 8.39 -6.85 11.39
CA ASP A 101 7.47 -7.82 12.02
C ASP A 101 6.67 -8.61 10.97
N LEU A 102 7.34 -9.54 10.29
CA LEU A 102 6.78 -10.53 9.37
C LEU A 102 7.12 -11.94 9.86
#